data_AF-A0A5C6CXG2-F1
#
_entry.id   AF-A0A5C6CXG2-F1
#
_cell.length_a   1.000
_cell.length_b   1.000
_cell.length_c   1.000
_cell.angle_alpha   90.00
_cell.angle_beta   90.00
_cell.angle_gamma   90.00
#
_symmetry.space_group_name_H-M   'P 1'
#
loop_
_entity.id
_entity.type
_entity.pdbx_description
1 polymer ?
#
loop_
_entity_poly.entity_id
_entity_poly.type
_entity_poly.pdbx_seq_one_letter_code
_entity_poly.pdbx_strand_id
1 'polypeptide(L)'
;MSQKFTAQAILEREYLPVRAKIIEIASALDRIDRATGGPPDDPRGKQIQTALELLLENGPDRAERVQLLFSRHYDETWPATLQMPNR
;
A
#
# COMPACT_ATOMS: atom_id res chain seq x y z
N MET A 1 1.88 -30.83 0.24
CA MET A 1 3.26 -30.48 0.65
C MET A 1 3.59 -29.15 0.02
N SER A 2 4.02 -28.14 0.79
CA SER A 2 4.41 -26.84 0.24
C SER A 2 5.76 -26.99 -0.46
N GLN A 3 5.78 -26.84 -1.79
CA GLN A 3 7.03 -26.84 -2.55
C GLN A 3 7.79 -25.56 -2.19
N LYS A 4 8.88 -25.70 -1.43
CA LYS A 4 9.74 -24.57 -1.08
C LYS A 4 10.52 -24.16 -2.31
N PHE A 5 10.09 -23.07 -2.95
CA PHE A 5 10.89 -22.41 -3.97
C PHE A 5 12.19 -21.87 -3.34
N THR A 6 13.28 -21.92 -4.09
CA THR A 6 14.54 -21.27 -3.69
C THR A 6 14.37 -19.75 -3.71
N ALA A 7 15.21 -19.03 -2.98
CA ALA A 7 15.22 -17.56 -3.02
C ALA A 7 15.42 -17.04 -4.46
N GLN A 8 16.27 -17.71 -5.24
CA GLN A 8 16.51 -17.38 -6.65
C GLN A 8 15.25 -17.54 -7.51
N ALA A 9 14.51 -18.65 -7.36
CA ALA A 9 13.30 -18.89 -8.13
C ALA A 9 12.19 -17.88 -7.81
N ILE A 10 12.08 -17.46 -6.54
CA ILE A 10 11.16 -16.37 -6.16
C ILE A 10 11.62 -15.04 -6.75
N LEU A 11 12.92 -14.71 -6.66
CA LEU A 11 13.44 -13.48 -7.24
C LEU A 11 13.16 -13.38 -8.74
N GLU A 12 13.43 -14.44 -9.49
CA GLU A 12 13.16 -14.50 -10.94
C GLU A 12 11.68 -14.30 -11.26
N ARG A 13 10.80 -14.92 -10.47
CA ARG A 13 9.34 -14.78 -10.64
C ARG A 13 8.86 -13.36 -10.33
N GLU A 14 9.39 -12.73 -9.29
CA GLU A 14 8.89 -11.44 -8.79
C GLU A 14 9.58 -10.23 -9.42
N TYR A 15 10.77 -10.39 -10.02
CA TYR A 15 11.58 -9.25 -10.50
C TYR A 15 10.83 -8.35 -11.50
N LEU A 16 10.27 -8.92 -12.56
CA LEU A 16 9.56 -8.14 -13.58
C LEU A 16 8.24 -7.52 -13.06
N PRO A 17 7.37 -8.26 -12.34
CA PRO A 17 6.19 -7.66 -11.71
C PRO A 17 6.51 -6.53 -10.74
N VAL A 18 7.50 -6.71 -9.86
CA VAL A 18 7.91 -5.67 -8.89
C VAL A 18 8.45 -4.44 -9.62
N ARG A 19 9.31 -4.63 -10.62
CA ARG A 19 9.82 -3.53 -11.44
C ARG A 19 8.70 -2.74 -12.11
N ALA A 20 7.69 -3.41 -12.67
CA ALA A 20 6.56 -2.73 -13.29
C ALA A 20 5.80 -1.86 -12.27
N LYS A 21 5.51 -2.40 -11.08
CA LYS A 21 4.85 -1.68 -9.99
C LYS A 21 5.64 -0.46 -9.53
N ILE A 22 6.96 -0.56 -9.45
CA ILE A 22 7.83 0.58 -9.09
C ILE A 22 7.68 1.70 -10.13
N ILE A 23 7.66 1.38 -11.42
CA ILE A 23 7.49 2.38 -12.50
C ILE A 23 6.08 3.00 -12.46
N GLU A 24 5.06 2.21 -12.19
CA GLU A 24 3.67 2.71 -12.03
C GLU A 24 3.56 3.70 -10.88
N ILE A 25 4.16 3.39 -9.72
CA ILE A 25 4.22 4.27 -8.56
C ILE A 25 4.96 5.56 -8.91
N ALA A 26 6.16 5.48 -9.49
CA ALA A 26 6.95 6.66 -9.86
C ALA A 26 6.17 7.57 -10.82
N SER A 27 5.52 6.99 -11.83
CA SER A 27 4.69 7.74 -12.79
C SER A 27 3.48 8.40 -12.14
N ALA A 28 2.92 7.80 -11.09
CA ALA A 28 1.82 8.39 -10.34
C ALA A 28 2.29 9.58 -9.48
N LEU A 29 3.43 9.45 -8.82
CA LEU A 29 4.07 10.53 -8.06
C LEU A 29 4.40 11.73 -8.97
N ASP A 30 5.00 11.48 -10.14
CA ASP A 30 5.28 12.52 -11.13
C ASP A 30 4.03 13.32 -11.54
N ARG A 31 2.87 12.65 -11.66
CA ARG A 31 1.60 13.32 -11.99
C ARG A 31 1.06 14.13 -10.82
N ILE A 32 1.22 13.63 -9.58
CA ILE A 32 0.82 14.36 -8.36
C ILE A 32 1.66 15.63 -8.23
N ASP A 33 2.97 15.53 -8.37
CA ASP A 33 3.89 16.65 -8.21
C ASP A 33 3.70 17.75 -9.29
N ARG A 34 3.24 17.38 -10.48
CA ARG A 34 2.94 18.32 -11.57
C ARG A 34 1.54 18.94 -11.48
N ALA A 35 0.63 18.37 -10.69
CA ALA A 35 -0.74 18.84 -10.60
C ALA A 35 -0.82 20.15 -9.80
N THR A 36 -1.68 21.07 -10.23
CA THR A 36 -1.96 22.33 -9.51
C THR A 36 -3.40 22.32 -8.96
N GLY A 37 -3.66 23.10 -7.91
CA GLY A 37 -5.01 23.31 -7.38
C GLY A 37 -5.52 22.28 -6.36
N GLY A 38 -4.64 21.45 -5.80
CA GLY A 38 -4.96 20.56 -4.67
C GLY A 38 -4.78 21.23 -3.30
N PRO A 39 -5.44 20.74 -2.24
CA PRO A 39 -5.14 21.18 -0.89
C PRO A 39 -3.67 20.88 -0.54
N PRO A 40 -2.90 21.86 -0.05
CA PRO A 40 -1.45 21.72 0.16
C PRO A 40 -1.08 20.65 1.22
N ASP A 41 -2.03 20.27 2.08
CA ASP A 41 -1.81 19.38 3.22
C ASP A 41 -2.71 18.14 3.20
N ASP A 42 -3.04 17.60 2.03
CA ASP A 42 -3.82 16.37 1.97
C ASP A 42 -3.09 15.21 2.68
N PRO A 43 -3.67 14.59 3.73
CA PRO A 43 -3.00 13.55 4.50
C PRO A 43 -2.67 12.32 3.65
N ARG A 44 -3.36 12.10 2.52
CA ARG A 44 -3.09 10.98 1.61
C ARG A 44 -1.70 11.07 0.98
N GLY A 45 -1.19 12.27 0.74
CA GLY A 45 0.17 12.47 0.24
C GLY A 45 1.21 11.96 1.25
N LYS A 46 1.03 12.30 2.53
CA LYS A 46 1.88 11.82 3.63
C LYS A 46 1.76 10.30 3.80
N GLN A 47 0.55 9.74 3.72
CA GLN A 47 0.35 8.28 3.78
C GLN A 47 1.09 7.54 2.66
N ILE A 48 1.09 8.07 1.44
CA ILE A 48 1.85 7.47 0.33
C ILE A 48 3.35 7.49 0.63
N GLN A 49 3.90 8.60 1.11
CA GLN A 49 5.32 8.70 1.49
C GLN A 49 5.68 7.68 2.59
N THR A 50 4.90 7.62 3.67
CA THR A 50 5.10 6.65 4.75
C THR A 50 4.99 5.21 4.24
N ALA A 51 4.08 4.90 3.32
CA ALA A 51 3.98 3.56 2.73
C ALA A 51 5.26 3.16 1.98
N LEU A 52 5.90 4.10 1.27
CA LEU A 52 7.16 3.84 0.57
C LEU A 52 8.31 3.59 1.54
N GLU A 53 8.36 4.35 2.64
CA GLU A 53 9.33 4.13 3.72
C GLU A 53 9.17 2.75 4.35
N LEU A 54 7.93 2.35 4.66
CA LEU A 54 7.62 1.01 5.20
C LEU A 54 8.08 -0.13 4.29
N LEU A 55 8.06 0.06 2.96
CA LEU A 55 8.54 -0.94 2.00
C LEU A 55 10.07 -1.11 2.06
N LEU A 56 10.81 -0.04 2.36
CA LEU A 56 12.27 -0.03 2.43
C LEU A 56 12.81 -0.60 3.75
N GLU A 57 11.99 -0.62 4.79
CA GLU A 57 12.38 -1.16 6.07
C GLU A 57 12.65 -2.67 6.03
N ASN A 58 13.60 -3.11 6.86
CA ASN A 58 13.88 -4.52 7.09
C ASN A 58 12.88 -5.09 8.10
N GLY A 59 12.21 -6.18 7.75
CA GLY A 59 11.29 -6.86 8.64
C GLY A 59 10.37 -7.81 7.88
N PRO A 60 9.73 -8.75 8.59
CA PRO A 60 8.66 -9.54 8.02
C PRO A 60 7.43 -8.65 7.73
N ASP A 61 6.45 -9.22 7.02
CA ASP A 61 5.07 -8.69 6.96
C ASP A 61 4.91 -7.27 6.37
N ARG A 62 5.78 -6.87 5.43
CA ARG A 62 5.67 -5.56 4.72
C ARG A 62 4.26 -5.27 4.18
N ALA A 63 3.60 -6.28 3.63
CA ALA A 63 2.25 -6.14 3.09
C ALA A 63 1.23 -5.78 4.19
N GLU A 64 1.29 -6.44 5.35
CA GLU A 64 0.40 -6.16 6.48
C GLU A 64 0.62 -4.74 7.01
N ARG A 65 1.88 -4.34 7.15
CA ARG A 65 2.23 -2.99 7.64
C ARG A 65 1.70 -1.89 6.73
N VAL A 66 1.88 -2.06 5.41
CA VAL A 66 1.31 -1.13 4.41
C VAL A 66 -0.22 -1.15 4.45
N GLN A 67 -0.84 -2.33 4.58
CA GLN A 67 -2.29 -2.46 4.67
C GLN A 67 -2.86 -1.74 5.90
N LEU A 68 -2.22 -1.89 7.08
CA LEU A 68 -2.63 -1.24 8.31
C LEU A 68 -2.55 0.29 8.23
N LEU A 69 -1.52 0.83 7.56
CA LEU A 69 -1.39 2.27 7.31
C LEU A 69 -2.59 2.86 6.54
N PHE A 70 -3.16 2.09 5.62
CA PHE A 70 -4.34 2.49 4.83
C PHE A 70 -5.68 2.03 5.45
N SER A 71 -5.65 1.28 6.55
CA SER A 71 -6.85 0.78 7.21
C SER A 71 -7.43 1.84 8.15
N ARG A 72 -8.76 1.88 8.27
CA ARG A 72 -9.42 2.59 9.36
C ARG A 72 -9.29 1.77 10.63
N HIS A 73 -9.28 2.44 11.79
CA HIS A 73 -9.49 1.74 13.06
C HIS A 73 -10.82 1.01 13.03
N TYR A 74 -10.83 -0.18 13.63
CA TYR A 74 -12.08 -0.90 13.84
C TYR A 74 -13.01 -0.05 14.71
N ASP A 75 -14.25 0.11 14.25
CA ASP A 75 -15.31 0.82 14.94
C ASP A 75 -16.39 -0.20 15.28
N GLU A 76 -16.59 -0.52 16.56
CA GLU A 76 -17.62 -1.47 17.01
C GLU A 76 -19.04 -1.05 16.59
N THR A 77 -19.25 0.26 16.37
CA THR A 77 -20.52 0.83 15.92
C THR A 77 -20.65 0.92 14.41
N TRP A 78 -19.69 0.37 13.65
CA TRP A 78 -19.69 0.42 12.18
C TRP A 78 -21.02 0.01 11.52
N PRO A 79 -21.81 -0.98 12.01
CA PRO A 79 -23.07 -1.33 11.35
C PRO A 79 -24.09 -0.19 11.39
N ALA A 80 -24.14 0.53 12.51
CA ALA A 80 -24.98 1.71 12.67
C ALA A 80 -24.43 2.88 11.85
N THR A 81 -23.12 3.12 11.92
CA THR A 81 -22.44 4.19 11.15
C THR A 81 -22.60 4.02 9.64
N LEU A 82 -22.58 2.78 9.14
CA LEU A 82 -22.76 2.45 7.72
C LEU A 82 -24.20 2.13 7.32
N GLN A 83 -25.18 2.30 8.23
CA GLN A 83 -26.61 2.09 7.97
C GLN A 83 -26.90 0.69 7.38
N MET A 84 -26.19 -0.32 7.88
CA MET A 84 -26.36 -1.70 7.43
C MET A 84 -27.74 -2.22 7.87
N PRO A 85 -28.51 -2.86 6.98
CA PRO A 85 -29.78 -3.46 7.37
C PRO A 85 -29.52 -4.62 8.35
N ASN A 86 -30.28 -4.65 9.45
CA ASN A 86 -30.31 -5.81 10.33
C ASN A 86 -30.84 -7.01 9.53
N ARG A 87 -30.02 -8.05 9.40
CA ARG A 87 -30.41 -9.33 8.80
C ARG A 87 -31.19 -10.18 9.79
#